data_AF-A0A2D4GUT8-F1
#
_entry.id   AF-A0A2D4GUT8-F1
#
_cell.length_a   1.000
_cell.length_b   1.000
_cell.length_c   1.000
_cell.angle_alpha   90.00
_cell.angle_beta   90.00
_cell.angle_gamma   90.00
#
_symmetry.space_group_name_H-M   'P 1'
#
loop_
_entity.id
_entity.type
_entity.pdbx_description
1 polymer ?
#
loop_
_entity_poly.entity_id
_entity_poly.type
_entity_poly.pdbx_seq_one_letter_code
_entity_poly.pdbx_strand_id
1 'polypeptide(L)'
;GYNFLFDLLLRLEQAKEAESKDALKDLVNLITSLTTYGVNELKPAGVTTGAPFLLPGFAVPQPAGKGHNVRNIQAFSVLQNAFLKAKTSYLAQIILDAILNIYIADNANYFILESQHTLSQFAEKISKLPEVQTKYFEMLEFVIFSLNYIPCKELISVSILLKSSTSYSCSIIATKTLLKFTWHDYIFKDVFREVGLLEVMVNLLHKYAALLKDPTQALNDQGDSKNNSSFEDQKQLALLVMETLTVLLQGSNTNAGIFREFGGARCVHNIVKYPQCRQQALMIIQQLVLSPSGDD
;
A
#
# COMPACT_ATOMS: atom_id res chain seq x y z
N GLY A 1 -5.05 -7.37 31.76
CA GLY A 1 -5.21 -8.50 30.81
C GLY A 1 -4.44 -8.26 29.53
N TYR A 2 -4.93 -7.39 28.65
CA TYR A 2 -4.38 -7.21 27.31
C TYR A 2 -2.92 -6.77 27.23
N ASN A 3 -2.46 -5.87 28.13
CA ASN A 3 -1.03 -5.51 28.20
C ASN A 3 -0.13 -6.72 28.49
N PHE A 4 -0.59 -7.66 29.33
CA PHE A 4 0.15 -8.89 29.59
C PHE A 4 0.22 -9.78 28.34
N LEU A 5 -0.87 -9.92 27.58
CA LEU A 5 -0.87 -10.70 26.33
C LEU A 5 0.07 -10.09 25.29
N PHE A 6 0.07 -8.77 25.17
CA PHE A 6 1.01 -8.03 24.34
C PHE A 6 2.48 -8.27 24.76
N ASP A 7 2.79 -8.11 26.05
CA ASP A 7 4.15 -8.35 26.56
C ASP A 7 4.58 -9.80 26.39
N LEU A 8 3.65 -10.76 26.56
CA LEU A 8 3.90 -12.18 26.39
C LEU A 8 4.24 -12.52 24.93
N LEU A 9 3.51 -11.96 23.95
CA LEU A 9 3.85 -12.12 22.53
C LEU A 9 5.28 -11.65 22.23
N LEU A 10 5.66 -10.47 22.72
CA LEU A 10 7.00 -9.91 22.47
C LEU A 10 8.11 -10.66 23.19
N ARG A 11 7.83 -11.33 24.31
CA ARG A 11 8.78 -12.22 25.00
C ARG A 11 8.92 -13.54 24.28
N LEU A 12 7.81 -14.16 23.87
CA LEU A 12 7.83 -15.44 23.15
C LEU A 12 8.54 -15.31 21.79
N GLU A 13 8.43 -14.16 21.12
CA GLU A 13 9.18 -13.86 19.90
C GLU A 13 10.71 -13.96 20.08
N GLN A 14 11.21 -13.67 21.28
CA GLN A 14 12.64 -13.70 21.59
C GLN A 14 13.13 -15.08 22.03
N ALA A 15 12.22 -16.01 22.31
CA ALA A 15 12.55 -17.36 22.71
C ALA A 15 13.03 -18.19 21.51
N LYS A 16 14.19 -18.85 21.66
CA LYS A 16 14.84 -19.62 20.58
C LYS A 16 14.33 -21.06 20.44
N GLU A 17 13.48 -21.49 21.36
CA GLU A 17 12.93 -22.85 21.41
C GLU A 17 11.96 -23.07 20.24
N ALA A 18 11.94 -24.26 19.63
CA ALA A 18 11.03 -24.53 18.51
C ALA A 18 9.55 -24.43 18.92
N GLU A 19 9.23 -24.85 20.15
CA GLU A 19 7.89 -24.77 20.75
C GLU A 19 7.40 -23.31 20.91
N SER A 20 8.30 -22.32 20.91
CA SER A 20 7.92 -20.91 21.03
C SER A 20 7.13 -20.41 19.82
N LYS A 21 7.39 -20.95 18.63
CA LYS A 21 6.66 -20.57 17.40
C LYS A 21 5.22 -21.06 17.43
N ASP A 22 5.01 -22.31 17.88
CA ASP A 22 3.67 -22.87 18.02
C ASP A 22 2.90 -22.14 19.13
N ALA A 23 3.55 -21.87 20.27
CA ALA A 23 2.96 -21.07 21.34
C ALA A 23 2.59 -19.64 20.90
N LEU A 24 3.42 -18.99 20.06
CA LEU A 24 3.11 -17.69 19.47
C LEU A 24 1.85 -17.76 18.60
N LYS A 25 1.76 -18.76 17.73
CA LYS A 25 0.61 -18.97 16.85
C LYS A 25 -0.66 -19.20 17.67
N ASP A 26 -0.60 -20.04 18.69
CA ASP A 26 -1.73 -20.31 19.58
C ASP A 26 -2.17 -19.06 20.36
N LEU A 27 -1.21 -18.27 20.84
CA LEU A 27 -1.50 -17.01 21.51
C LEU A 27 -2.14 -15.98 20.57
N VAL A 28 -1.66 -15.87 19.33
CA VAL A 28 -2.28 -15.01 18.31
C VAL A 28 -3.70 -15.49 17.99
N ASN A 29 -3.93 -16.80 17.87
CA ASN A 29 -5.27 -17.37 17.64
C ASN A 29 -6.24 -17.10 18.81
N LEU A 30 -5.74 -17.20 20.05
CA LEU A 30 -6.50 -16.84 21.24
C LEU A 30 -6.90 -15.36 21.21
N ILE A 31 -5.96 -14.45 20.96
CA ILE A 31 -6.22 -13.01 20.89
C ILE A 31 -7.20 -12.69 19.75
N THR A 32 -7.04 -13.35 18.60
CA THR A 32 -7.96 -13.25 17.44
C THR A 32 -9.37 -13.64 17.86
N SER A 33 -9.53 -14.73 18.59
CA SER A 33 -10.83 -15.16 19.11
C SER A 33 -11.40 -14.13 20.09
N LEU A 34 -10.57 -13.54 20.96
CA LEU A 34 -10.98 -12.48 21.89
C LEU A 34 -11.53 -11.23 21.19
N THR A 35 -11.24 -11.00 19.90
CA THR A 35 -11.78 -9.86 19.16
C THR A 35 -13.29 -9.95 18.90
N THR A 36 -13.85 -11.16 18.82
CA THR A 36 -15.29 -11.37 18.57
C THR A 36 -16.10 -11.50 19.87
N TYR A 37 -15.43 -11.66 21.02
CA TYR A 37 -16.10 -11.70 22.33
C TYR A 37 -16.25 -10.30 22.93
N GLY A 38 -17.50 -9.85 23.09
CA GLY A 38 -17.83 -8.60 23.75
C GLY A 38 -19.33 -8.51 24.05
N VAL A 39 -19.67 -7.74 25.08
CA VAL A 39 -21.06 -7.58 25.56
C VAL A 39 -21.88 -6.71 24.60
N ASN A 40 -21.24 -5.72 23.98
CA ASN A 40 -21.88 -4.77 23.09
C ASN A 40 -21.53 -5.07 21.64
N GLU A 41 -22.51 -4.95 20.76
CA GLU A 41 -22.26 -4.93 19.31
C GLU A 41 -21.64 -3.60 18.92
N LEU A 42 -20.48 -3.66 18.29
CA LEU A 42 -19.84 -2.49 17.71
C LEU A 42 -20.43 -2.27 16.32
N LYS A 43 -20.72 -1.01 16.02
CA LYS A 43 -21.20 -0.59 14.70
C LYS A 43 -20.06 0.09 13.95
N PRO A 44 -20.03 -0.01 12.61
CA PRO A 44 -19.18 0.83 11.79
C PRO A 44 -19.34 2.30 12.21
N ALA A 45 -18.22 2.98 12.49
CA ALA A 45 -18.25 4.43 12.64
C ALA A 45 -18.76 5.01 11.32
N GLY A 46 -19.64 6.02 11.32
CA GLY A 46 -20.36 6.50 10.13
C GLY A 46 -19.47 6.99 8.97
N VAL A 47 -18.97 6.04 8.17
CA VAL A 47 -17.99 6.18 7.08
C VAL A 47 -18.45 7.19 6.01
N THR A 48 -19.76 7.35 5.83
CA THR A 48 -20.33 8.21 4.79
C THR A 48 -20.31 9.70 5.13
N THR A 49 -20.11 10.08 6.39
CA THR A 49 -20.21 11.49 6.83
C THR A 49 -18.92 12.31 6.67
N GLY A 50 -17.94 11.82 5.91
CA GLY A 50 -16.69 12.56 5.66
C GLY A 50 -15.68 11.91 4.70
N ALA A 51 -16.03 10.83 4.00
CA ALA A 51 -15.14 10.23 3.01
C ALA A 51 -15.01 11.15 1.77
N PRO A 52 -13.78 11.54 1.38
CA PRO A 52 -13.58 12.45 0.24
C PRO A 52 -13.94 11.81 -1.11
N PHE A 53 -13.84 10.48 -1.20
CA PHE A 53 -14.18 9.69 -2.39
C PHE A 53 -15.05 8.50 -2.01
N LEU A 54 -16.03 8.19 -2.85
CA LEU A 54 -16.88 7.00 -2.72
C LEU A 54 -17.01 6.35 -4.09
N LEU A 55 -16.86 5.03 -4.14
CA LEU A 55 -17.07 4.26 -5.36
C LEU A 55 -18.57 4.14 -5.67
N PRO A 56 -18.96 4.07 -6.95
CA PRO A 56 -20.34 3.79 -7.33
C PRO A 56 -20.85 2.50 -6.67
N GLY A 57 -22.05 2.55 -6.10
CA GLY A 57 -22.67 1.39 -5.44
C GLY A 57 -22.09 1.03 -4.08
N PHE A 58 -21.17 1.83 -3.52
CA PHE A 58 -20.70 1.61 -2.16
C PHE A 58 -21.83 1.83 -1.14
N ALA A 59 -22.00 0.85 -0.25
CA ALA A 59 -22.85 0.95 0.92
C ALA A 59 -22.08 0.34 2.09
N VAL A 60 -22.14 1.00 3.26
CA VAL A 60 -21.46 0.51 4.47
C VAL A 60 -22.03 -0.86 4.85
N PRO A 61 -21.22 -1.94 4.81
CA PRO A 61 -21.68 -3.27 5.16
C PRO A 61 -22.23 -3.31 6.57
N GLN A 62 -23.37 -3.96 6.73
CA GLN A 62 -23.95 -4.22 8.04
C GLN A 62 -23.46 -5.58 8.56
N PRO A 63 -23.21 -5.72 9.87
CA PRO A 63 -22.79 -6.99 10.45
C PRO A 63 -23.77 -8.11 10.12
N ALA A 64 -23.27 -9.27 9.67
CA ALA A 64 -24.11 -10.38 9.22
C ALA A 64 -24.83 -11.13 10.37
N GLY A 65 -24.58 -10.75 11.62
CA GLY A 65 -25.21 -11.35 12.81
C GLY A 65 -24.74 -12.77 13.15
N LYS A 66 -23.70 -13.29 12.47
CA LYS A 66 -23.19 -14.67 12.63
C LYS A 66 -22.18 -14.85 13.77
N GLY A 67 -21.98 -13.86 14.64
CA GLY A 67 -21.02 -13.91 15.74
C GLY A 67 -19.54 -13.76 15.32
N HIS A 68 -19.27 -13.45 14.06
CA HIS A 68 -17.91 -13.18 13.54
C HIS A 68 -17.57 -11.69 13.51
N ASN A 69 -18.49 -10.84 13.96
CA ASN A 69 -18.27 -9.41 14.04
C ASN A 69 -17.34 -9.06 15.20
N VAL A 70 -16.47 -8.06 14.99
CA VAL A 70 -15.59 -7.56 16.03
C VAL A 70 -16.44 -6.87 17.11
N ARG A 71 -16.22 -7.28 18.36
CA ARG A 71 -16.89 -6.73 19.56
C ARG A 71 -15.90 -6.19 20.59
N ASN A 72 -14.61 -6.40 20.36
CA ASN A 72 -13.56 -6.06 21.32
C ASN A 72 -12.36 -5.42 20.64
N ILE A 73 -12.38 -4.08 20.61
CA ILE A 73 -11.30 -3.27 20.04
C ILE A 73 -10.01 -3.44 20.84
N GLN A 74 -10.08 -3.65 22.17
CA GLN A 74 -8.87 -3.78 23.00
C GLN A 74 -8.07 -5.05 22.66
N ALA A 75 -8.76 -6.18 22.40
CA ALA A 75 -8.12 -7.40 21.92
C ALA A 75 -7.48 -7.18 20.54
N PHE A 76 -8.18 -6.49 19.64
CA PHE A 76 -7.63 -6.14 18.33
C PHE A 76 -6.39 -5.24 18.44
N SER A 77 -6.41 -4.25 19.33
CA SER A 77 -5.26 -3.38 19.59
C SER A 77 -4.02 -4.15 20.06
N VAL A 78 -4.17 -5.31 20.72
CA VAL A 78 -3.01 -6.16 21.05
C VAL A 78 -2.33 -6.67 19.78
N LEU A 79 -3.09 -7.19 18.80
CA LEU A 79 -2.55 -7.65 17.52
C LEU A 79 -1.86 -6.50 16.79
N GLN A 80 -2.55 -5.36 16.66
CA GLN A 80 -2.02 -4.17 15.99
C GLN A 80 -0.70 -3.69 16.61
N ASN A 81 -0.66 -3.51 17.93
CA ASN A 81 0.54 -3.05 18.63
C ASN A 81 1.67 -4.09 18.54
N ALA A 82 1.34 -5.38 18.63
CA ALA A 82 2.33 -6.44 18.51
C ALA A 82 2.98 -6.44 17.12
N PHE A 83 2.23 -6.23 16.04
CA PHE A 83 2.81 -6.07 14.70
C PHE A 83 3.78 -4.89 14.63
N LEU A 84 3.37 -3.72 15.15
CA LEU A 84 4.21 -2.52 15.15
C LEU A 84 5.50 -2.69 15.96
N LYS A 85 5.50 -3.53 17.00
CA LYS A 85 6.68 -3.81 17.84
C LYS A 85 7.44 -5.11 17.49
N ALA A 86 6.90 -5.96 16.63
CA ALA A 86 7.52 -7.23 16.22
C ALA A 86 8.94 -7.03 15.69
N LYS A 87 9.86 -7.92 16.06
CA LYS A 87 11.26 -7.91 15.60
C LYS A 87 11.56 -9.00 14.58
N THR A 88 10.67 -9.98 14.46
CA THR A 88 10.78 -11.14 13.58
C THR A 88 9.72 -11.09 12.50
N SER A 89 10.09 -11.57 11.31
CA SER A 89 9.14 -11.69 10.20
C SER A 89 8.00 -12.67 10.52
N TYR A 90 8.29 -13.74 11.26
CA TYR A 90 7.31 -14.75 11.63
C TYR A 90 6.15 -14.17 12.46
N LEU A 91 6.44 -13.42 13.53
CA LEU A 91 5.40 -12.80 14.34
C LEU A 91 4.58 -11.80 13.51
N ALA A 92 5.24 -10.98 12.70
CA ALA A 92 4.57 -10.03 11.82
C ALA A 92 3.64 -10.74 10.83
N GLN A 93 4.06 -11.87 10.26
CA GLN A 93 3.28 -12.68 9.34
C GLN A 93 2.03 -13.27 10.00
N ILE A 94 2.17 -13.98 11.12
CA ILE A 94 1.01 -14.60 11.79
C ILE A 94 0.01 -13.56 12.30
N ILE A 95 0.47 -12.36 12.71
CA ILE A 95 -0.42 -11.27 13.11
C ILE A 95 -1.15 -10.69 11.88
N LEU A 96 -0.45 -10.47 10.78
CA LEU A 96 -1.06 -9.95 9.56
C LEU A 96 -2.11 -10.94 9.01
N ASP A 97 -1.82 -12.23 9.07
CA ASP A 97 -2.75 -13.32 8.75
C ASP A 97 -4.00 -13.26 9.63
N ALA A 98 -3.82 -13.12 10.94
CA ALA A 98 -4.92 -12.99 11.89
C ALA A 98 -5.80 -11.77 11.60
N ILE A 99 -5.21 -10.61 11.31
CA ILE A 99 -5.97 -9.39 11.00
C ILE A 99 -6.71 -9.52 9.68
N LEU A 100 -6.10 -10.09 8.63
CA LEU A 100 -6.80 -10.38 7.38
C LEU A 100 -7.97 -11.32 7.62
N ASN A 101 -7.78 -12.38 8.41
CA ASN A 101 -8.86 -13.32 8.78
C ASN A 101 -10.02 -12.62 9.50
N ILE A 102 -9.73 -11.65 10.37
CA ILE A 102 -10.76 -10.82 11.00
C ILE A 102 -11.53 -10.00 9.95
N TYR A 103 -10.83 -9.36 9.01
CA TYR A 103 -11.48 -8.55 7.97
C TYR A 103 -12.35 -9.36 7.01
N ILE A 104 -11.93 -10.56 6.61
CA ILE A 104 -12.70 -11.42 5.70
C ILE A 104 -13.84 -12.16 6.41
N ALA A 105 -13.80 -12.31 7.74
CA ALA A 105 -14.82 -13.02 8.49
C ALA A 105 -16.19 -12.31 8.47
N ASP A 106 -16.20 -10.98 8.37
CA ASP A 106 -17.40 -10.17 8.15
C ASP A 106 -16.98 -8.84 7.50
N ASN A 107 -17.60 -8.48 6.37
CA ASN A 107 -17.28 -7.25 5.63
C ASN A 107 -17.45 -5.98 6.49
N ALA A 108 -18.27 -6.01 7.55
CA ALA A 108 -18.41 -4.89 8.48
C ALA A 108 -17.17 -4.69 9.38
N ASN A 109 -16.32 -5.70 9.56
CA ASN A 109 -15.21 -5.67 10.50
C ASN A 109 -14.16 -4.62 10.15
N TYR A 110 -13.84 -4.44 8.87
CA TYR A 110 -12.92 -3.38 8.44
C TYR A 110 -13.45 -2.00 8.88
N PHE A 111 -14.74 -1.73 8.69
CA PHE A 111 -15.35 -0.44 9.02
C PHE A 111 -15.58 -0.23 10.53
N ILE A 112 -15.79 -1.30 11.30
CA ILE A 112 -15.78 -1.24 12.77
C ILE A 112 -14.38 -0.83 13.27
N LEU A 113 -13.33 -1.29 12.60
CA LEU A 113 -11.93 -1.10 12.99
C LEU A 113 -11.26 0.09 12.28
N GLU A 114 -11.95 0.80 11.38
CA GLU A 114 -11.38 1.87 10.57
C GLU A 114 -10.70 2.96 11.42
N SER A 115 -11.30 3.29 12.57
CA SER A 115 -10.77 4.31 13.49
C SER A 115 -9.42 3.92 14.12
N GLN A 116 -9.00 2.66 14.00
CA GLN A 116 -7.69 2.20 14.49
C GLN A 116 -6.56 2.51 13.51
N HIS A 117 -6.87 2.84 12.25
CA HIS A 117 -5.90 3.18 11.20
C HIS A 117 -4.80 2.12 11.01
N THR A 118 -5.17 0.85 11.18
CA THR A 118 -4.26 -0.30 11.23
C THR A 118 -3.37 -0.40 10.00
N LEU A 119 -3.98 -0.42 8.80
CA LEU A 119 -3.24 -0.57 7.55
C LEU A 119 -2.37 0.65 7.24
N SER A 120 -2.83 1.86 7.59
CA SER A 120 -2.06 3.09 7.42
C SER A 120 -0.79 3.08 8.29
N GLN A 121 -0.90 2.64 9.54
CA GLN A 121 0.25 2.51 10.45
C GLN A 121 1.20 1.39 10.02
N PHE A 122 0.67 0.27 9.52
CA PHE A 122 1.50 -0.86 9.11
C PHE A 122 2.43 -0.49 7.95
N ALA A 123 1.96 0.33 7.01
CA ALA A 123 2.73 0.81 5.85
C ALA A 123 4.14 1.29 6.21
N GLU A 124 4.29 2.00 7.33
CA GLU A 124 5.57 2.54 7.81
C GLU A 124 6.63 1.46 8.04
N LYS A 125 6.20 0.23 8.33
CA LYS A 125 7.07 -0.91 8.66
C LYS A 125 7.23 -1.91 7.51
N ILE A 126 6.27 -1.98 6.58
CA ILE A 126 6.23 -2.99 5.51
C ILE A 126 7.50 -3.04 4.66
N SER A 127 8.10 -1.89 4.37
CA SER A 127 9.34 -1.83 3.58
C SER A 127 10.52 -2.61 4.21
N LYS A 128 10.50 -2.80 5.54
CA LYS A 128 11.54 -3.52 6.31
C LYS A 128 11.22 -5.01 6.53
N LEU A 129 10.04 -5.47 6.13
CA LEU A 129 9.58 -6.84 6.37
C LEU A 129 9.15 -7.51 5.05
N PRO A 130 10.10 -8.05 4.24
CA PRO A 130 9.82 -8.59 2.92
C PRO A 130 8.71 -9.66 2.88
N GLU A 131 8.68 -10.54 3.89
CA GLU A 131 7.75 -11.67 3.95
C GLU A 131 6.27 -11.26 4.06
N VAL A 132 5.99 -10.04 4.54
CA VAL A 132 4.61 -9.54 4.72
C VAL A 132 4.19 -8.53 3.67
N GLN A 133 5.08 -8.13 2.75
CA GLN A 133 4.80 -7.08 1.75
C GLN A 133 3.64 -7.46 0.86
N THR A 134 3.70 -8.62 0.21
CA THR A 134 2.64 -9.09 -0.69
C THR A 134 1.30 -9.11 0.02
N LYS A 135 1.25 -9.68 1.22
CA LYS A 135 0.02 -9.84 1.98
C LYS A 135 -0.59 -8.52 2.45
N TYR A 136 0.26 -7.54 2.80
CA TYR A 136 -0.21 -6.20 3.12
C TYR A 136 -0.92 -5.55 1.92
N PHE A 137 -0.35 -5.68 0.73
CA PHE A 137 -0.96 -5.12 -0.48
C PHE A 137 -2.22 -5.90 -0.90
N GLU A 138 -2.27 -7.22 -0.70
CA GLU A 138 -3.49 -8.02 -0.88
C GLU A 138 -4.63 -7.56 0.05
N MET A 139 -4.32 -7.11 1.28
CA MET A 139 -5.32 -6.52 2.17
C MET A 139 -5.87 -5.19 1.62
N LEU A 140 -5.05 -4.36 0.98
CA LEU A 140 -5.53 -3.16 0.30
C LEU A 140 -6.39 -3.49 -0.92
N GLU A 141 -6.00 -4.52 -1.68
CA GLU A 141 -6.81 -5.06 -2.78
C GLU A 141 -8.17 -5.56 -2.27
N PHE A 142 -8.21 -6.25 -1.13
CA PHE A 142 -9.46 -6.66 -0.50
C PHE A 142 -10.36 -5.47 -0.17
N VAL A 143 -9.83 -4.41 0.46
CA VAL A 143 -10.62 -3.22 0.81
C VAL A 143 -11.20 -2.54 -0.44
N ILE A 144 -10.41 -2.40 -1.50
CA ILE A 144 -10.87 -1.72 -2.72
C ILE A 144 -11.82 -2.61 -3.53
N PHE A 145 -11.42 -3.84 -3.84
CA PHE A 145 -12.18 -4.68 -4.77
C PHE A 145 -13.31 -5.47 -4.10
N SER A 146 -13.14 -5.91 -2.86
CA SER A 146 -14.16 -6.74 -2.18
C SER A 146 -15.12 -5.90 -1.34
N LEU A 147 -14.63 -4.83 -0.69
CA LEU A 147 -15.48 -3.93 0.10
C LEU A 147 -15.96 -2.70 -0.71
N ASN A 148 -15.50 -2.53 -1.95
CA ASN A 148 -15.85 -1.40 -2.82
C ASN A 148 -15.58 -0.03 -2.15
N TYR A 149 -14.48 0.09 -1.38
CA TYR A 149 -14.14 1.28 -0.61
C TYR A 149 -12.78 1.87 -0.99
N ILE A 150 -12.61 3.20 -0.92
CA ILE A 150 -11.35 3.89 -1.22
C ILE A 150 -10.64 4.27 0.09
N PRO A 151 -9.62 3.51 0.53
CA PRO A 151 -8.93 3.73 1.80
C PRO A 151 -7.89 4.87 1.67
N CYS A 152 -8.35 6.12 1.69
CA CYS A 152 -7.51 7.29 1.41
C CYS A 152 -6.34 7.44 2.38
N LYS A 153 -6.54 7.16 3.68
CA LYS A 153 -5.47 7.24 4.69
C LYS A 153 -4.36 6.23 4.41
N GLU A 154 -4.72 5.01 4.04
CA GLU A 154 -3.81 3.95 3.64
C GLU A 154 -3.06 4.31 2.35
N LEU A 155 -3.75 4.87 1.35
CA LEU A 155 -3.11 5.30 0.10
C LEU A 155 -2.11 6.45 0.33
N ILE A 156 -2.40 7.38 1.26
CA ILE A 156 -1.43 8.40 1.69
C ILE A 156 -0.21 7.72 2.33
N SER A 157 -0.40 6.74 3.21
CA SER A 157 0.73 6.01 3.80
C SER A 157 1.57 5.25 2.75
N VAL A 158 0.93 4.67 1.72
CA VAL A 158 1.62 4.04 0.59
C VAL A 158 2.40 5.08 -0.24
N SER A 159 1.83 6.27 -0.43
CA SER A 159 2.51 7.40 -1.09
C SER A 159 3.80 7.78 -0.36
N ILE A 160 3.75 7.89 0.97
CA ILE A 160 4.93 8.16 1.82
C ILE A 160 5.95 7.03 1.73
N LEU A 161 5.49 5.76 1.76
CA LEU A 161 6.34 4.57 1.60
C LEU A 161 7.13 4.66 0.29
N LEU A 162 6.46 4.92 -0.84
CA LEU A 162 7.11 5.04 -2.15
C LEU A 162 8.09 6.23 -2.21
N LYS A 163 7.71 7.37 -1.64
CA LYS A 163 8.55 8.57 -1.58
C LYS A 163 9.87 8.32 -0.85
N SER A 164 9.86 7.54 0.24
CA SER A 164 11.07 7.16 0.99
C SER A 164 12.03 6.28 0.20
N SER A 165 11.54 5.52 -0.80
CA SER A 165 12.33 4.67 -1.71
C SER A 165 13.34 3.74 -0.99
N THR A 166 12.95 3.17 0.14
CA THR A 166 13.82 2.33 0.99
C THR A 166 14.04 0.92 0.45
N SER A 167 13.14 0.40 -0.38
CA SER A 167 13.19 -0.96 -0.94
C SER A 167 12.55 -1.01 -2.32
N TYR A 168 13.32 -1.44 -3.34
CA TYR A 168 12.80 -1.62 -4.70
C TYR A 168 11.76 -2.72 -4.79
N SER A 169 12.01 -3.88 -4.16
CA SER A 169 11.04 -4.99 -4.12
C SER A 169 9.68 -4.53 -3.58
N CYS A 170 9.67 -3.81 -2.45
CA CYS A 170 8.45 -3.27 -1.88
C CYS A 170 7.78 -2.24 -2.80
N SER A 171 8.57 -1.36 -3.42
CA SER A 171 8.06 -0.32 -4.34
C SER A 171 7.46 -0.92 -5.62
N ILE A 172 8.03 -2.02 -6.11
CA ILE A 172 7.51 -2.78 -7.27
C ILE A 172 6.15 -3.38 -6.92
N ILE A 173 6.02 -4.04 -5.76
CA ILE A 173 4.73 -4.62 -5.31
C ILE A 173 3.70 -3.51 -5.12
N ALA A 174 4.09 -2.40 -4.47
CA ALA A 174 3.22 -1.25 -4.27
C ALA A 174 2.73 -0.68 -5.61
N THR A 175 3.63 -0.42 -6.55
CA THR A 175 3.29 0.17 -7.86
C THR A 175 2.43 -0.78 -8.69
N LYS A 176 2.69 -2.10 -8.67
CA LYS A 176 1.82 -3.10 -9.30
C LYS A 176 0.40 -3.06 -8.72
N THR A 177 0.29 -2.95 -7.41
CA THR A 177 -1.01 -2.90 -6.70
C THR A 177 -1.75 -1.60 -7.04
N LEU A 178 -1.05 -0.47 -7.02
CA LEU A 178 -1.59 0.83 -7.42
C LEU A 178 -2.07 0.84 -8.88
N LEU A 179 -1.31 0.25 -9.80
CA LEU A 179 -1.72 0.12 -11.21
C LEU A 179 -3.05 -0.62 -11.33
N LYS A 180 -3.25 -1.72 -10.60
CA LYS A 180 -4.55 -2.42 -10.57
C LYS A 180 -5.68 -1.50 -10.10
N PHE A 181 -5.45 -0.63 -9.12
CA PHE A 181 -6.46 0.33 -8.65
C PHE A 181 -6.84 1.34 -9.74
N THR A 182 -5.86 1.82 -10.52
CA THR A 182 -6.16 2.75 -11.63
C THR A 182 -7.04 2.16 -12.73
N TRP A 183 -7.10 0.83 -12.83
CA TRP A 183 -8.00 0.13 -13.76
C TRP A 183 -9.37 -0.21 -13.17
N HIS A 184 -9.56 0.01 -11.86
CA HIS A 184 -10.82 -0.34 -11.19
C HIS A 184 -11.96 0.59 -11.57
N ASP A 185 -11.72 1.90 -11.42
CA ASP A 185 -12.70 2.95 -11.69
C ASP A 185 -11.96 4.25 -12.03
N TYR A 186 -12.58 5.11 -12.85
CA TYR A 186 -11.99 6.36 -13.29
C TYR A 186 -11.73 7.35 -12.14
N ILE A 187 -12.47 7.25 -11.03
CA ILE A 187 -12.29 8.08 -9.83
C ILE A 187 -10.87 7.97 -9.26
N PHE A 188 -10.18 6.85 -9.49
CA PHE A 188 -8.79 6.69 -9.02
C PHE A 188 -7.82 7.69 -9.65
N LYS A 189 -8.15 8.29 -10.79
CA LYS A 189 -7.36 9.40 -11.35
C LYS A 189 -7.35 10.62 -10.42
N ASP A 190 -8.49 10.89 -9.78
CA ASP A 190 -8.65 11.97 -8.82
C ASP A 190 -8.06 11.57 -7.47
N VAL A 191 -8.34 10.35 -7.00
CA VAL A 191 -7.75 9.83 -5.75
C VAL A 191 -6.23 9.92 -5.78
N PHE A 192 -5.57 9.49 -6.86
CA PHE A 192 -4.10 9.52 -6.98
C PHE A 192 -3.53 10.93 -6.94
N ARG A 193 -4.25 11.91 -7.50
CA ARG A 193 -3.85 13.32 -7.43
C ARG A 193 -3.96 13.82 -5.99
N GLU A 194 -5.08 13.56 -5.34
CA GLU A 194 -5.45 14.14 -4.04
C GLU A 194 -4.66 13.53 -2.89
N VAL A 195 -4.30 12.24 -2.98
CA VAL A 195 -3.40 11.58 -2.01
C VAL A 195 -1.91 11.75 -2.35
N GLY A 196 -1.57 12.54 -3.38
CA GLY A 196 -0.20 12.87 -3.76
C GLY A 196 0.58 11.76 -4.48
N LEU A 197 -0.08 10.67 -4.88
CA LEU A 197 0.57 9.57 -5.60
C LEU A 197 1.05 10.01 -7.00
N LEU A 198 0.33 10.91 -7.68
CA LEU A 198 0.76 11.43 -8.98
C LEU A 198 2.14 12.12 -8.88
N GLU A 199 2.34 12.99 -7.88
CA GLU A 199 3.64 13.62 -7.60
C GLU A 199 4.73 12.56 -7.37
N VAL A 200 4.43 11.56 -6.54
CA VAL A 200 5.39 10.49 -6.22
C VAL A 200 5.77 9.67 -7.45
N MET A 201 4.82 9.36 -8.35
CA MET A 201 5.12 8.67 -9.61
C MET A 201 6.04 9.49 -10.51
N VAL A 202 5.82 10.81 -10.61
CA VAL A 202 6.71 11.70 -11.38
C VAL A 202 8.11 11.77 -10.74
N ASN A 203 8.20 11.81 -9.41
CA ASN A 203 9.48 11.79 -8.71
C ASN A 203 10.26 10.49 -8.94
N LEU A 204 9.59 9.33 -8.94
CA LEU A 204 10.22 8.04 -9.27
C LEU A 204 10.72 8.02 -10.72
N LEU A 205 9.96 8.61 -11.65
CA LEU A 205 10.38 8.78 -13.04
C LEU A 205 11.65 9.64 -13.15
N HIS A 206 11.73 10.77 -12.43
CA HIS A 206 12.92 11.62 -12.39
C HIS A 206 14.14 10.87 -11.85
N LYS A 207 13.97 10.06 -10.79
CA LYS A 207 15.05 9.21 -10.24
C LYS A 207 15.58 8.24 -11.29
N TYR A 208 14.69 7.59 -12.06
CA TYR A 208 15.10 6.70 -13.14
C TYR A 208 15.80 7.45 -14.29
N ALA A 209 15.31 8.63 -14.67
CA ALA A 209 15.94 9.45 -15.69
C ALA A 209 17.36 9.90 -15.32
N ALA A 210 17.58 10.26 -14.04
CA ALA A 210 18.91 10.59 -13.52
C ALA A 210 19.87 9.39 -13.66
N LEU A 211 19.39 8.20 -13.30
CA LEU A 211 20.15 6.96 -13.42
C LEU A 211 20.52 6.60 -14.87
N LEU A 212 19.63 6.87 -15.83
CA LEU A 212 19.93 6.68 -17.26
C LEU A 212 20.95 7.69 -17.81
N LYS A 213 20.98 8.90 -17.23
CA LYS A 213 21.90 9.97 -17.65
C LYS A 213 23.32 9.74 -17.14
N ASP A 214 23.45 9.28 -15.90
CA ASP A 214 24.74 8.98 -15.28
C ASP A 214 24.67 7.67 -14.49
N PRO A 215 25.02 6.53 -15.13
CA PRO A 215 25.02 5.22 -14.49
C PRO A 215 26.00 5.12 -13.30
N THR A 216 26.97 6.03 -13.19
CA THR A 216 27.94 6.01 -12.09
C THR A 216 27.39 6.56 -10.78
N GLN A 217 26.29 7.33 -10.80
CA GLN A 217 25.59 7.75 -9.57
C GLN A 217 24.92 6.57 -8.84
N ALA A 218 24.56 5.49 -9.53
CA ALA A 218 24.00 4.29 -8.92
C ALA A 218 24.99 3.56 -7.99
N LEU A 219 26.29 3.85 -8.10
CA LEU A 219 27.36 3.23 -7.31
C LEU A 219 27.59 3.89 -5.95
N ASN A 220 27.13 5.14 -5.76
CA ASN A 220 27.45 5.90 -4.54
C ASN A 220 26.44 5.70 -3.39
N ASP A 221 25.23 5.19 -3.67
CA ASP A 221 24.18 5.02 -2.65
C ASP A 221 24.10 3.61 -2.03
N GLN A 222 24.73 2.59 -2.62
CA GLN A 222 24.73 1.22 -2.05
C GLN A 222 26.05 0.50 -2.32
N GLY A 223 26.83 0.30 -1.26
CA GLY A 223 28.05 -0.51 -1.28
C GLY A 223 27.80 -1.98 -1.63
N ASP A 224 28.69 -2.49 -2.47
CA ASP A 224 29.07 -3.88 -2.75
C ASP A 224 28.05 -4.89 -3.34
N SER A 225 28.43 -5.36 -4.55
CA SER A 225 28.19 -6.70 -5.12
C SER A 225 26.79 -7.11 -5.63
N LYS A 226 25.81 -6.21 -5.77
CA LYS A 226 24.46 -6.49 -6.35
C LYS A 226 24.07 -5.64 -7.57
N ASN A 227 25.04 -5.16 -8.35
CA ASN A 227 24.79 -4.12 -9.37
C ASN A 227 23.80 -4.54 -10.48
N ASN A 228 23.77 -5.81 -10.91
CA ASN A 228 22.84 -6.24 -11.96
C ASN A 228 21.40 -6.41 -11.47
N SER A 229 21.17 -6.89 -10.24
CA SER A 229 19.81 -7.05 -9.71
C SER A 229 19.17 -5.71 -9.36
N SER A 230 19.96 -4.77 -8.82
CA SER A 230 19.47 -3.43 -8.48
C SER A 230 19.03 -2.64 -9.72
N PHE A 231 19.77 -2.74 -10.82
CA PHE A 231 19.41 -2.07 -12.08
C PHE A 231 18.15 -2.66 -12.72
N GLU A 232 18.00 -3.99 -12.72
CA GLU A 232 16.79 -4.60 -13.28
C GLU A 232 15.55 -4.30 -12.43
N ASP A 233 15.67 -4.28 -11.11
CA ASP A 233 14.58 -3.87 -10.20
C ASP A 233 14.18 -2.40 -10.41
N GLN A 234 15.17 -1.50 -10.54
CA GLN A 234 14.94 -0.08 -10.85
C GLN A 234 14.24 0.10 -12.19
N LYS A 235 14.70 -0.63 -13.21
CA LYS A 235 14.07 -0.64 -14.53
C LYS A 235 12.65 -1.16 -14.45
N GLN A 236 12.41 -2.29 -13.78
CA GLN A 236 11.07 -2.85 -13.60
C GLN A 236 10.14 -1.84 -12.90
N LEU A 237 10.61 -1.20 -11.83
CA LEU A 237 9.85 -0.17 -11.14
C LEU A 237 9.52 0.99 -12.08
N ALA A 238 10.50 1.49 -12.84
CA ALA A 238 10.29 2.60 -13.77
C ALA A 238 9.28 2.28 -14.88
N LEU A 239 9.30 1.06 -15.41
CA LEU A 239 8.32 0.60 -16.41
C LEU A 239 6.90 0.61 -15.83
N LEU A 240 6.72 0.10 -14.61
CA LEU A 240 5.43 0.14 -13.91
C LEU A 240 4.97 1.56 -13.60
N VAL A 241 5.89 2.45 -13.21
CA VAL A 241 5.61 3.87 -12.98
C VAL A 241 5.13 4.53 -14.27
N MET A 242 5.81 4.29 -15.40
CA MET A 242 5.40 4.88 -16.68
C MET A 242 4.06 4.33 -17.18
N GLU A 243 3.80 3.04 -16.96
CA GLU A 243 2.50 2.43 -17.27
C GLU A 243 1.38 3.05 -16.43
N THR A 244 1.60 3.18 -15.12
CA THR A 244 0.65 3.83 -14.20
C THR A 244 0.39 5.28 -14.61
N LEU A 245 1.45 6.04 -14.93
CA LEU A 245 1.34 7.42 -15.42
C LEU A 245 0.55 7.49 -16.72
N THR A 246 0.76 6.56 -17.66
CA THR A 246 0.00 6.50 -18.92
C THR A 246 -1.50 6.41 -18.65
N VAL A 247 -1.91 5.52 -17.73
CA VAL A 247 -3.33 5.35 -17.35
C VAL A 247 -3.88 6.59 -16.66
N LEU A 248 -3.12 7.19 -15.74
CA LEU A 248 -3.54 8.39 -15.00
C LEU A 248 -3.73 9.61 -15.90
N LEU A 249 -2.93 9.71 -16.97
CA LEU A 249 -2.96 10.82 -17.93
C LEU A 249 -4.03 10.65 -19.01
N GLN A 250 -4.37 9.40 -19.36
CA GLN A 250 -5.30 9.10 -20.44
C GLN A 250 -6.65 9.83 -20.25
N GLY A 251 -6.97 10.76 -21.14
CA GLY A 251 -8.22 11.52 -21.09
C GLY A 251 -8.41 12.42 -19.85
N SER A 252 -7.33 12.76 -19.12
CA SER A 252 -7.38 13.66 -17.96
C SER A 252 -6.48 14.87 -18.15
N ASN A 253 -7.06 15.98 -18.61
CA ASN A 253 -6.34 17.24 -18.81
C ASN A 253 -5.77 17.80 -17.49
N THR A 254 -6.50 17.65 -16.38
CA THR A 254 -6.03 18.06 -15.05
C THR A 254 -4.75 17.32 -14.65
N ASN A 255 -4.75 15.99 -14.78
CA ASN A 255 -3.57 15.19 -14.45
C ASN A 255 -2.41 15.49 -15.42
N ALA A 256 -2.70 15.74 -16.69
CA ALA A 256 -1.69 16.15 -17.67
C ALA A 256 -1.09 17.52 -17.35
N GLY A 257 -1.88 18.49 -16.90
CA GLY A 257 -1.39 19.79 -16.41
C GLY A 257 -0.43 19.62 -15.24
N ILE A 258 -0.86 18.91 -14.19
CA ILE A 258 -0.06 18.67 -12.98
C ILE A 258 1.22 17.87 -13.29
N PHE A 259 1.12 16.89 -14.20
CA PHE A 259 2.29 16.15 -14.66
C PHE A 259 3.33 17.06 -15.35
N ARG A 260 2.89 18.06 -16.13
CA ARG A 260 3.78 19.08 -16.71
C ARG A 260 4.38 19.97 -15.63
N GLU A 261 3.59 20.42 -14.65
CA GLU A 261 4.05 21.24 -13.53
C GLU A 261 5.17 20.55 -12.71
N PHE A 262 5.04 19.24 -12.47
CA PHE A 262 6.11 18.45 -11.85
C PHE A 262 7.29 18.11 -12.78
N GLY A 263 7.34 18.69 -13.99
CA GLY A 263 8.42 18.49 -14.96
C GLY A 263 8.42 17.13 -15.64
N GLY A 264 7.32 16.36 -15.53
CA GLY A 264 7.19 15.02 -16.08
C GLY A 264 7.33 15.00 -17.61
N ALA A 265 6.75 15.98 -18.31
CA ALA A 265 6.81 16.04 -19.78
C ALA A 265 8.25 16.16 -20.29
N ARG A 266 9.03 17.08 -19.71
CA ARG A 266 10.46 17.24 -20.01
C ARG A 266 11.25 15.99 -19.65
N CYS A 267 10.93 15.35 -18.53
CA CYS A 267 11.57 14.11 -18.10
C CYS A 267 11.38 12.99 -19.12
N VAL A 268 10.12 12.72 -19.52
CA VAL A 268 9.79 11.66 -20.49
C VAL A 268 10.47 11.91 -21.84
N HIS A 269 10.44 13.15 -22.34
CA HIS A 269 11.11 13.52 -23.58
C HIS A 269 12.62 13.20 -23.56
N ASN A 270 13.28 13.47 -22.43
CA ASN A 270 14.72 13.20 -22.28
C ASN A 270 15.06 11.71 -22.25
N ILE A 271 14.14 10.85 -21.80
CA ILE A 271 14.39 9.40 -21.67
C ILE A 271 13.95 8.59 -22.90
N VAL A 272 13.15 9.14 -23.82
CA VAL A 272 12.71 8.45 -25.06
C VAL A 272 13.89 7.92 -25.90
N LYS A 273 15.04 8.59 -25.86
CA LYS A 273 16.23 8.16 -26.59
C LYS A 273 16.75 6.79 -26.14
N TYR A 274 16.48 6.36 -24.90
CA TYR A 274 16.96 5.09 -24.36
C TYR A 274 16.06 3.92 -24.79
N PRO A 275 16.60 2.88 -25.47
CA PRO A 275 15.79 1.77 -25.98
C PRO A 275 14.97 1.03 -24.91
N GLN A 276 15.51 0.86 -23.70
CA GLN A 276 14.88 0.03 -22.67
C GLN A 276 13.54 0.55 -22.11
N CYS A 277 13.25 1.85 -22.27
CA CYS A 277 12.03 2.48 -21.75
C CYS A 277 11.28 3.28 -22.84
N ARG A 278 11.77 3.26 -24.08
CA ARG A 278 11.26 4.09 -25.18
C ARG A 278 9.78 3.89 -25.43
N GLN A 279 9.32 2.64 -25.45
CA GLN A 279 7.92 2.33 -25.73
C GLN A 279 7.00 2.96 -24.69
N GLN A 280 7.28 2.76 -23.40
CA GLN A 280 6.48 3.30 -22.31
C GLN A 280 6.54 4.84 -22.27
N ALA A 281 7.72 5.42 -22.55
CA ALA A 281 7.88 6.87 -22.64
C ALA A 281 7.04 7.47 -23.78
N LEU A 282 7.00 6.82 -24.95
CA LEU A 282 6.15 7.24 -26.07
C LEU A 282 4.66 7.16 -25.76
N MET A 283 4.22 6.15 -25.00
CA MET A 283 2.82 6.04 -24.57
C MET A 283 2.40 7.23 -23.71
N ILE A 284 3.26 7.69 -22.79
CA ILE A 284 3.01 8.90 -22.01
C ILE A 284 2.95 10.13 -22.92
N ILE A 285 3.91 10.30 -23.83
CA ILE A 285 3.91 11.43 -24.77
C ILE A 285 2.64 11.46 -25.60
N GLN A 286 2.17 10.30 -26.07
CA GLN A 286 0.90 10.19 -26.79
C GLN A 286 -0.25 10.74 -25.94
N GLN A 287 -0.34 10.39 -24.66
CA GLN A 287 -1.40 10.94 -23.78
C GLN A 287 -1.28 12.46 -23.60
N LEU A 288 -0.06 13.00 -23.55
CA LEU A 288 0.16 14.45 -23.42
C LEU A 288 -0.23 15.22 -24.70
N VAL A 289 0.04 14.65 -25.88
CA VAL A 289 -0.36 15.25 -27.18
C VAL A 289 -1.87 15.21 -27.36
N LEU A 290 -2.52 14.13 -26.92
CA LEU A 290 -3.98 13.97 -26.98
C LEU A 290 -4.71 14.78 -25.90
N SER A 291 -4.02 15.26 -24.87
CA SER A 291 -4.60 16.09 -23.82
C SER A 291 -4.51 17.56 -24.23
N PRO A 292 -5.61 18.19 -24.71
CA PRO A 292 -5.62 19.61 -24.98
C PRO A 292 -5.38 20.36 -23.67
N SER A 293 -4.16 20.85 -23.50
CA SER A 293 -3.80 21.82 -22.46
C SER A 293 -3.09 22.92 -23.22
N GLY A 294 -3.67 24.12 -23.20
CA GLY A 294 -3.28 25.25 -24.06
C GLY A 294 -1.78 25.55 -24.02
N ASP A 295 -1.27 25.92 -25.19
CA ASP A 295 0.06 26.45 -25.50
C ASP A 295 1.26 25.71 -24.92
N ASP A 296 1.86 24.85 -25.75
CA ASP A 296 3.30 24.84 -26.05
C ASP A 296 3.56 24.09 -27.37
#